data_AF-M6RZB5-F1
#
_entry.id   AF-M6RZB5-F1
#
_cell.length_a   1.000
_cell.length_b   1.000
_cell.length_c   1.000
_cell.angle_alpha   90.00
_cell.angle_beta   90.00
_cell.angle_gamma   90.00
#
_symmetry.space_group_name_H-M   'P 1'
#
loop_
_entity.id
_entity.type
_entity.pdbx_description
1 polymer ?
#
loop_
_entity_poly.entity_id
_entity_poly.type
_entity_poly.pdbx_seq_one_letter_code
_entity_poly.pdbx_strand_id
1 'polypeptide(L)'
;MQDIAKMINRDKSTLTALVDKLEVLGLVARTKDSEDQRIIHLELTPKADSVRPVLLGISRSLLGNLYRGFTENEKKELVRLLMKLYQNQNPESVTVDLLQ
;
A
#
# COMPACT_ATOMS: atom_id res chain seq x y z
N MET A 1 7.16 11.42 4.76
CA MET A 1 7.85 10.09 4.73
C MET A 1 7.54 9.21 5.95
N GLN A 2 7.62 9.73 7.18
CA GLN A 2 7.37 8.94 8.40
C GLN A 2 5.96 8.34 8.47
N ASP A 3 4.95 9.09 8.04
CA ASP A 3 3.55 8.64 8.11
C ASP A 3 3.28 7.50 7.13
N ILE A 4 3.80 7.61 5.90
CA ILE A 4 3.69 6.56 4.88
C ILE A 4 4.43 5.30 5.34
N ALA A 5 5.62 5.43 5.94
CA ALA A 5 6.40 4.29 6.45
C ALA A 5 5.62 3.49 7.49
N LYS A 6 4.95 4.19 8.42
CA LYS A 6 4.03 3.58 9.39
C LYS A 6 2.83 2.91 8.71
N MET A 7 2.20 3.59 7.75
CA MET A 7 1.00 3.09 7.06
C MET A 7 1.26 1.80 6.28
N ILE A 8 2.42 1.65 5.66
CA ILE A 8 2.77 0.45 4.88
C ILE A 8 3.59 -0.59 5.65
N ASN A 9 3.78 -0.37 6.96
CA ASN A 9 4.60 -1.20 7.84
C ASN A 9 6.00 -1.49 7.26
N ARG A 10 6.75 -0.41 7.00
CA ARG A 10 8.14 -0.44 6.51
C ARG A 10 8.99 0.57 7.27
N ASP A 11 10.29 0.29 7.37
CA ASP A 11 11.24 1.26 7.86
C ASP A 11 11.45 2.41 6.86
N LYS A 12 11.93 3.56 7.36
CA LYS A 12 12.12 4.77 6.55
C LYS A 12 13.14 4.57 5.43
N SER A 13 14.21 3.79 5.66
CA SER A 13 15.23 3.51 4.64
C SER A 13 14.65 2.76 3.45
N THR A 14 13.89 1.69 3.71
CA THR A 14 13.20 0.90 2.67
C THR A 14 12.19 1.75 1.92
N LEU A 15 11.38 2.55 2.62
CA LEU A 15 10.43 3.43 1.95
C LEU A 15 11.12 4.45 1.05
N THR A 16 12.22 5.06 1.50
CA THR A 16 12.94 6.07 0.71
C THR A 16 13.43 5.48 -0.61
N ALA A 17 14.05 4.28 -0.57
CA ALA A 17 14.50 3.58 -1.76
C ALA A 17 13.34 3.18 -2.70
N LEU A 18 12.16 2.86 -2.16
CA LEU A 18 10.96 2.60 -2.97
C LEU A 18 10.46 3.87 -3.65
N VAL A 19 10.40 4.99 -2.92
CA VAL A 19 9.97 6.28 -3.46
C VAL A 19 10.95 6.77 -4.52
N ASP A 20 12.26 6.59 -4.33
CA ASP A 20 13.26 6.94 -5.35
C ASP A 20 13.00 6.20 -6.67
N LYS A 21 12.68 4.91 -6.61
CA LYS A 21 12.31 4.12 -7.79
C LYS A 21 11.02 4.62 -8.43
N LEU A 22 10.00 4.93 -7.62
CA LEU A 22 8.72 5.44 -8.13
C LEU A 22 8.87 6.83 -8.76
N GLU A 23 9.78 7.66 -8.26
CA GLU A 23 10.13 8.97 -8.80
C GLU A 23 10.88 8.84 -10.13
N VAL A 24 11.86 7.94 -10.23
CA VAL A 24 12.56 7.62 -11.50
C VAL A 24 11.59 7.09 -12.56
N LEU A 25 10.60 6.30 -12.16
CA LEU A 25 9.53 5.83 -13.06
C LEU A 25 8.52 6.93 -13.41
N GLY A 26 8.62 8.10 -12.79
CA GLY A 26 7.73 9.24 -12.99
C GLY A 26 6.32 8.96 -12.48
N LEU A 27 6.16 8.11 -11.46
CA LEU A 27 4.87 7.75 -10.87
C LEU A 27 4.58 8.62 -9.64
N VAL A 28 5.62 9.02 -8.90
CA VAL A 28 5.52 9.87 -7.71
C VAL A 28 6.37 11.12 -7.90
N ALA A 29 5.90 12.26 -7.38
CA ALA A 29 6.67 13.49 -7.26
C ALA A 29 6.89 13.86 -5.78
N ARG A 30 8.04 14.49 -5.50
CA ARG A 30 8.37 15.07 -4.19
C ARG A 30 8.26 16.58 -4.23
N THR A 31 7.51 17.13 -3.28
CA THR A 31 7.45 18.56 -3.04
C THR A 31 7.86 18.85 -1.60
N LYS A 32 8.72 19.85 -1.41
CA LYS A 32 9.04 20.34 -0.06
C LYS A 32 7.94 21.30 0.37
N ASP A 33 7.56 21.20 1.63
CA ASP A 33 6.57 22.10 2.20
C ASP A 33 7.09 23.54 2.24
N SER A 34 6.22 24.50 1.94
CA SER A 34 6.59 25.92 1.88
C SER A 34 6.89 26.54 3.24
N GLU A 35 6.30 26.01 4.32
CA GLU A 35 6.46 26.52 5.69
C GLU A 35 7.56 25.79 6.46
N ASP A 36 7.69 24.47 6.26
CA ASP A 36 8.78 23.66 6.84
C ASP A 36 9.43 22.74 5.80
N GLN A 37 10.60 23.15 5.30
CA GLN A 37 11.39 22.40 4.31
C GLN A 37 11.87 21.01 4.78
N ARG A 38 11.69 20.66 6.06
CA ARG A 38 11.91 19.30 6.59
C ARG A 38 10.76 18.35 6.24
N ILE A 39 9.60 18.88 5.90
CA ILE A 39 8.44 18.12 5.47
C ILE A 39 8.53 17.90 3.96
N ILE A 40 8.37 16.63 3.56
CA ILE A 40 8.33 16.21 2.16
C ILE A 40 6.96 15.58 1.91
N HIS A 41 6.22 16.20 1.02
CA HIS A 41 4.98 15.69 0.47
C HIS A 41 5.26 14.79 -0.72
N LEU A 42 4.51 13.69 -0.81
CA LEU A 42 4.56 12.76 -1.92
C LEU A 42 3.22 12.78 -2.63
N GLU A 43 3.26 13.03 -3.92
CA GLU A 43 2.06 13.11 -4.75
C GLU A 43 2.13 12.10 -5.89
N LEU A 44 0.99 11.49 -6.21
CA LEU A 44 0.88 10.69 -7.42
C LEU A 44 0.86 11.62 -8.63
N THR A 45 1.65 11.28 -9.63
CA THR A 45 1.62 11.98 -10.91
C THR A 45 0.45 11.48 -11.77
N PRO A 46 0.04 12.23 -12.82
CA PRO A 46 -0.94 11.73 -13.79
C PRO A 46 -0.53 10.39 -14.45
N LYS A 47 0.77 10.12 -14.56
CA LYS A 47 1.27 8.83 -15.08
C LYS A 47 0.93 7.67 -14.14
N ALA A 48 0.93 7.88 -12.83
CA ALA A 48 0.54 6.83 -11.89
C ALA A 48 -0.91 6.37 -12.09
N ASP A 49 -1.82 7.30 -12.41
CA ASP A 49 -3.23 6.97 -12.67
C ASP A 49 -3.39 6.07 -13.90
N SER A 50 -2.54 6.24 -14.92
CA SER A 50 -2.56 5.36 -16.11
C SER A 50 -2.11 3.92 -15.81
N VAL A 51 -1.29 3.71 -14.78
CA VAL A 51 -0.77 2.39 -14.39
C VAL A 51 -1.74 1.67 -13.44
N ARG A 52 -2.53 2.42 -12.66
CA ARG A 52 -3.46 1.87 -11.66
C ARG A 52 -4.39 0.79 -12.21
N PRO A 53 -5.05 0.93 -13.39
CA PRO A 53 -5.91 -0.13 -13.94
C PRO A 53 -5.18 -1.44 -14.19
N VAL A 54 -3.95 -1.38 -14.70
CA VAL A 54 -3.12 -2.56 -14.98
C VAL A 54 -2.77 -3.27 -13.67
N LEU A 55 -2.34 -2.51 -12.66
CA LEU A 55 -2.02 -3.05 -11.34
C LEU A 55 -3.22 -3.75 -10.68
N LEU A 56 -4.40 -3.11 -10.75
CA LEU A 56 -5.64 -3.68 -10.22
C LEU A 56 -6.06 -4.94 -10.99
N GLY A 57 -5.87 -4.98 -12.31
CA GLY A 57 -6.11 -6.17 -13.12
C GLY A 57 -5.25 -7.36 -12.71
N ILE A 58 -3.95 -7.13 -12.50
CA ILE A 58 -3.01 -8.16 -12.01
C ILE A 58 -3.43 -8.64 -10.62
N SER A 59 -3.73 -7.72 -9.70
CA SER A 59 -4.17 -8.04 -8.34
C SER A 59 -5.44 -8.90 -8.35
N ARG A 60 -6.44 -8.52 -9.16
CA ARG A 60 -7.69 -9.27 -9.29
C ARG A 60 -7.46 -10.68 -9.84
N SER A 61 -6.58 -10.82 -10.84
CA SER A 61 -6.23 -12.13 -11.40
C SER A 61 -5.55 -13.02 -10.35
N LEU A 62 -4.60 -12.47 -9.60
CA LEU A 62 -3.92 -13.18 -8.52
C LEU A 62 -4.90 -13.63 -7.43
N LEU A 63 -5.75 -12.72 -6.94
CA LEU A 63 -6.75 -13.04 -5.92
C LEU A 63 -7.78 -14.06 -6.42
N GLY A 64 -8.20 -13.97 -7.68
CA GLY A 64 -9.10 -14.95 -8.29
C GLY A 64 -8.51 -16.36 -8.33
N ASN A 65 -7.19 -16.46 -8.55
CA ASN A 65 -6.49 -17.75 -8.49
C ASN A 65 -6.30 -18.25 -7.06
N LEU A 66 -5.90 -17.37 -6.13
CA LEU A 66 -5.69 -17.72 -4.71
C LEU A 66 -7.00 -18.18 -4.04
N TYR A 67 -8.11 -17.53 -4.36
CA TYR A 67 -9.43 -17.85 -3.80
C TYR A 67 -10.22 -18.87 -4.63
N ARG A 68 -9.58 -19.55 -5.59
CA ARG A 68 -10.26 -20.56 -6.39
C ARG A 68 -10.79 -21.68 -5.47
N GLY A 69 -12.11 -21.91 -5.52
CA GLY A 69 -12.78 -22.92 -4.68
C GLY A 69 -13.21 -22.43 -3.30
N PHE A 70 -12.92 -21.17 -2.93
CA PHE A 70 -13.40 -20.58 -1.67
C PHE A 70 -14.81 -20.01 -1.84
N THR A 71 -15.67 -20.27 -0.86
CA THR A 71 -16.92 -19.55 -0.66
C THR A 71 -16.66 -18.15 -0.09
N GLU A 72 -17.63 -17.24 -0.23
CA GLU A 72 -17.52 -15.89 0.33
C GLU A 72 -17.33 -15.88 1.86
N ASN A 73 -17.92 -16.86 2.57
CA ASN A 73 -17.75 -16.99 4.01
C ASN A 73 -16.33 -17.44 4.38
N GLU A 74 -15.75 -18.38 3.63
CA GLU A 74 -14.36 -18.80 3.85
C GLU A 74 -13.35 -17.69 3.55
N LYS A 75 -13.60 -16.87 2.52
CA LYS A 75 -12.76 -15.69 2.24
C LYS A 75 -12.79 -14.71 3.41
N LYS A 76 -14.00 -14.38 3.91
CA LYS A 76 -14.17 -13.49 5.07
C LYS A 76 -13.50 -14.04 6.32
N GLU A 77 -13.64 -15.34 6.56
CA GLU A 77 -13.02 -16.00 7.71
C GLU A 77 -11.49 -16.01 7.60
N LEU A 78 -10.94 -16.31 6.42
CA LEU A 78 -9.50 -16.24 6.20
C LEU A 78 -8.95 -14.83 6.42
N VAL A 79 -9.63 -13.79 5.91
CA VAL A 79 -9.25 -12.39 6.15
C VAL A 79 -9.28 -12.07 7.65
N ARG A 80 -10.33 -12.49 8.36
CA ARG A 80 -10.46 -12.31 9.81
C ARG A 80 -9.29 -12.96 10.57
N LEU A 81 -8.92 -14.19 10.22
CA LEU A 81 -7.82 -14.92 10.86
C LEU A 81 -6.45 -14.29 10.54
N LEU A 82 -6.22 -13.88 9.30
CA LEU A 82 -5.00 -13.18 8.89
C LEU A 82 -4.86 -11.82 9.60
N MET A 83 -5.96 -11.07 9.73
CA MET A 83 -5.96 -9.82 10.49
C MET A 83 -5.64 -10.05 11.97
N LYS A 84 -6.20 -11.10 12.58
CA LYS A 84 -5.88 -11.47 13.97
C LYS A 84 -4.39 -11.80 14.14
N LEU A 85 -3.80 -12.53 13.19
CA LEU A 85 -2.37 -12.82 13.17
C LEU A 85 -1.53 -11.55 13.00
N TYR A 86 -1.93 -10.67 12.08
CA TYR A 86 -1.26 -9.40 11.82
C TYR A 86 -1.26 -8.46 13.04
N GLN A 87 -2.39 -8.36 13.74
CA GLN A 87 -2.54 -7.55 14.96
C GLN A 87 -1.63 -8.06 16.10
N ASN A 88 -1.47 -9.37 16.24
CA ASN A 88 -0.53 -9.93 17.22
C ASN A 88 0.91 -9.49 16.97
N GLN A 89 1.29 -9.26 15.71
CA GLN A 89 2.62 -8.76 15.34
C GLN A 89 2.73 -7.23 15.32
N ASN A 90 1.60 -6.52 15.15
CA ASN A 90 1.55 -5.06 14.94
C ASN A 90 0.40 -4.43 15.74
N PRO A 91 0.49 -4.39 17.08
CA PRO A 91 -0.62 -3.98 17.95
C PRO A 91 -1.07 -2.52 17.76
N GLU A 92 -0.23 -1.65 17.18
CA GLU A 92 -0.54 -0.24 16.91
C GLU A 92 -0.98 0.06 15.47
N SER A 93 -1.14 -0.96 14.61
CA SER A 93 -1.47 -0.74 13.19
C SER A 93 -2.96 -0.44 12.96
N VAL A 94 -3.25 0.63 12.19
CA VAL A 94 -4.61 1.00 11.77
C VAL A 94 -5.08 0.05 10.67
N THR A 95 -6.30 -0.47 10.79
CA THR A 95 -6.92 -1.36 9.79
C THR A 95 -7.16 -0.62 8.48
N VAL A 96 -6.50 -1.07 7.41
CA VAL A 96 -6.85 -0.71 6.04
C VAL A 96 -7.93 -1.70 5.59
N ASP A 97 -9.07 -1.18 5.14
CA ASP A 97 -10.17 -2.01 4.66
C ASP A 97 -9.77 -2.61 3.29
N LEU A 98 -9.18 -3.80 3.32
CA LEU A 98 -8.61 -4.49 2.15
C LEU A 98 -9.68 -5.07 1.20
N LEU A 99 -10.96 -4.81 1.46
CA LEU A 99 -12.10 -5.38 0.73
C LEU A 99 -12.95 -4.35 -0.02
N GLN A 100 -12.45 -3.14 -0.27
CA GLN A 100 -13.05 -2.19 -1.20
C GLN A 100 -12.45 -2.28 -2.61
#